data_AF-A0A2V6W244-F1
#
_entry.id   AF-A0A2V6W244-F1
#
_cell.length_a   1.000
_cell.length_b   1.000
_cell.length_c   1.000
_cell.angle_alpha   90.00
_cell.angle_beta   90.00
_cell.angle_gamma   90.00
#
_symmetry.space_group_name_H-M   'P 1'
#
loop_
_entity.id
_entity.type
_entity.pdbx_description
1 polymer ?
#
loop_
_entity_poly.entity_id
_entity_poly.type
_entity_poly.pdbx_seq_one_letter_code
_entity_poly.pdbx_strand_id
1 'polypeptide(L)'
;MRCASCQHEVTAAAKFCEECGAPLARLAPESYTPKHLAEKILTSKSALEGERKQVTVLFADIKSSMELLATRDPEQARELLDPVLHSMMEAVHHYEGTVNQVMGDGIMALFGAPLAHEDHAVRACYAALRMQQSVREAAAGHRKPVEIRIGLNSGDVVVRSIGSDLRMDYTAVGETTHLAARMEQMARPGSILVTARTLALAEGYVEAKSVGPVTVRGMAEPLDAYEVTAALPARTRVHAGARRGLTRFVGRRAELELLSGAVERAGRGAGQIVALVGEAGLGKSRLVWELTSVLRHEGRLVLEGGSVSYARTTPYVPVIA
;
A
#
# COMPACT_ATOMS: atom_id res chain seq x y z
N MET A 1 -6.11 3.05 -33.23
CA MET A 1 -6.85 2.15 -32.30
C MET A 1 -8.33 2.23 -32.67
N ARG A 2 -9.20 1.31 -32.24
CA ARG A 2 -10.65 1.40 -32.54
C ARG A 2 -11.44 1.80 -31.29
N CYS A 3 -12.41 2.69 -31.46
CA CYS A 3 -13.30 3.10 -30.38
C CYS A 3 -14.11 1.88 -29.89
N ALA A 4 -14.12 1.62 -28.58
CA ALA A 4 -14.88 0.50 -28.02
C ALA A 4 -16.41 0.67 -28.13
N SER A 5 -16.88 1.90 -28.35
CA SER A 5 -18.31 2.23 -28.46
C SER A 5 -18.83 2.11 -29.90
N CYS A 6 -18.15 2.73 -30.87
CA CYS A 6 -18.61 2.78 -32.27
C CYS A 6 -17.68 2.10 -33.29
N GLN A 7 -16.59 1.48 -32.83
CA GLN A 7 -15.56 0.83 -33.67
C GLN A 7 -14.83 1.73 -34.67
N HIS A 8 -15.08 3.03 -34.64
CA HIS A 8 -14.40 4.02 -35.47
C HIS A 8 -12.89 4.02 -35.22
N GLU A 9 -12.11 4.22 -36.28
CA GLU A 9 -10.66 4.23 -36.23
C GLU A 9 -10.18 5.57 -35.70
N VAL A 10 -9.54 5.56 -34.54
CA VAL A 10 -9.17 6.76 -33.79
C VAL A 10 -7.66 6.85 -33.64
N THR A 11 -7.15 8.07 -33.71
CA THR A 11 -5.72 8.39 -33.55
C THR A 11 -5.27 8.12 -32.10
N ALA A 12 -4.02 7.70 -31.91
CA ALA A 12 -3.51 7.31 -30.59
C ALA A 12 -3.48 8.48 -29.58
N ALA A 13 -3.54 9.73 -30.04
CA ALA A 13 -3.54 10.93 -29.22
C ALA A 13 -4.96 11.47 -28.90
N ALA A 14 -6.01 10.92 -29.50
CA ALA A 14 -7.37 11.42 -29.33
C ALA A 14 -7.93 11.10 -27.93
N LYS A 15 -8.38 12.14 -27.20
CA LYS A 15 -9.03 11.99 -25.88
C LYS A 15 -10.48 11.53 -25.98
N PHE A 16 -11.15 11.83 -27.10
CA PHE A 16 -12.54 11.49 -27.41
C PHE A 16 -12.64 10.95 -28.84
N CYS A 17 -13.63 10.11 -29.10
CA CYS A 17 -13.92 9.60 -30.43
C CYS A 17 -14.53 10.71 -31.27
N GLU A 18 -13.92 10.99 -32.41
CA GLU A 18 -14.35 12.04 -33.35
C GLU A 18 -15.73 11.77 -33.93
N GLU A 19 -16.16 10.50 -33.97
CA GLU A 19 -17.45 10.09 -34.52
C GLU A 19 -18.59 10.07 -33.48
N CYS A 20 -18.35 9.48 -32.31
CA CYS A 20 -19.42 9.24 -31.32
C CYS A 20 -19.26 10.02 -30.01
N GLY A 21 -18.22 10.84 -29.88
CA GLY A 21 -17.91 11.60 -28.67
C GLY A 21 -17.47 10.73 -27.47
N ALA A 22 -17.41 9.41 -27.61
CA ALA A 22 -17.04 8.53 -26.50
C ALA A 22 -15.60 8.82 -26.02
N PRO A 23 -15.36 9.00 -24.71
CA PRO A 23 -14.02 9.20 -24.19
C PRO A 23 -13.15 7.97 -24.48
N LEU A 24 -12.05 8.18 -25.20
CA LEU A 24 -11.09 7.13 -25.58
C LEU A 24 -10.01 6.97 -24.52
N ALA A 25 -9.71 8.06 -23.80
CA ALA A 25 -8.83 8.04 -22.66
C ALA A 25 -9.59 7.55 -21.43
N ARG A 26 -9.36 6.30 -21.03
CA ARG A 26 -9.42 5.95 -19.59
C ARG A 26 -8.47 6.93 -18.89
N LEU A 27 -8.93 7.67 -17.88
CA LEU A 27 -8.16 8.71 -17.16
C LEU A 27 -6.68 8.35 -17.08
N ALA A 28 -5.83 9.19 -17.67
CA ALA A 28 -4.39 9.00 -17.60
C ALA A 28 -3.94 9.19 -16.15
N PRO A 29 -3.00 8.40 -15.62
CA PRO A 29 -2.58 8.51 -14.23
C PRO A 29 -2.11 9.91 -13.81
N GLU A 30 -1.64 10.70 -14.77
CA GLU A 30 -1.26 12.11 -14.63
C GLU A 30 -2.38 13.01 -14.11
N SER A 31 -3.65 12.70 -14.38
CA SER A 31 -4.77 13.57 -13.98
C SER A 31 -5.15 13.43 -12.51
N TYR A 32 -4.83 12.30 -11.87
CA TYR A 32 -5.18 12.02 -10.47
C TYR A 32 -3.99 11.83 -9.54
N THR A 33 -2.77 11.68 -10.07
CA THR A 33 -1.55 11.51 -9.27
C THR A 33 -1.03 12.88 -8.77
N PRO A 34 -0.79 13.06 -7.46
CA PRO A 34 -0.22 14.31 -6.93
C PRO A 34 1.13 14.66 -7.57
N LYS A 35 1.38 15.95 -7.84
CA LYS A 35 2.59 16.44 -8.55
C LYS A 35 3.90 15.90 -7.99
N HIS A 36 4.06 15.92 -6.67
CA HIS A 36 5.26 15.43 -6.00
C HIS A 36 5.48 13.92 -6.19
N LEU A 37 4.41 13.13 -6.34
CA LEU A 37 4.48 11.71 -6.61
C LEU A 37 4.79 11.49 -8.09
N ALA A 38 4.12 12.22 -8.99
CA ALA A 38 4.41 12.19 -10.42
C ALA A 38 5.89 12.49 -10.73
N GLU A 39 6.47 13.51 -10.10
CA GLU A 39 7.90 13.83 -10.24
C GLU A 39 8.82 12.69 -9.76
N LYS A 40 8.52 12.07 -8.61
CA LYS A 40 9.26 10.89 -8.11
C LYS A 40 9.12 9.69 -9.05
N ILE A 41 7.95 9.49 -9.64
CA ILE A 41 7.70 8.42 -10.61
C ILE A 41 8.51 8.67 -11.88
N LEU A 42 8.46 9.88 -12.44
CA LEU A 42 9.20 10.24 -13.66
C LEU A 42 10.72 10.11 -13.49
N THR A 43 11.25 10.47 -12.32
CA THR A 43 12.68 10.33 -12.01
C THR A 43 13.12 8.88 -11.81
N SER A 44 12.23 8.00 -11.36
CA SER A 44 12.51 6.57 -11.19
C SER A 44 12.21 5.72 -12.44
N LYS A 45 11.42 6.24 -13.39
CA LYS A 45 10.94 5.53 -14.59
C LYS A 45 12.07 5.05 -15.51
N SER A 46 13.13 5.83 -15.69
CA SER A 46 14.27 5.48 -16.56
C SER A 46 15.11 4.30 -16.04
N ALA A 47 15.02 3.98 -14.75
CA ALA A 47 15.74 2.87 -14.13
C ALA A 47 14.92 1.57 -14.05
N LEU A 48 13.66 1.55 -14.55
CA LEU A 48 12.68 0.50 -14.26
C LEU A 48 12.41 -0.49 -15.40
N GLU A 49 12.89 -0.23 -16.62
CA GLU A 49 12.58 -1.09 -17.77
C GLU A 49 13.21 -2.49 -17.65
N GLY A 50 12.36 -3.52 -17.65
CA GLY A 50 12.79 -4.92 -17.65
C GLY A 50 13.16 -5.48 -16.28
N GLU A 51 13.06 -4.70 -15.20
CA GLU A 51 13.38 -5.16 -13.85
C GLU A 51 12.26 -6.02 -13.24
N ARG A 52 12.64 -7.13 -12.59
CA ARG A 52 11.76 -7.87 -11.68
C ARG A 52 11.70 -7.13 -10.35
N LYS A 53 10.52 -6.67 -9.96
CA LYS A 53 10.29 -6.05 -8.65
C LYS A 53 9.25 -6.80 -7.86
N GLN A 54 9.51 -6.92 -6.57
CA GLN A 54 8.52 -7.37 -5.61
C GLN A 54 7.56 -6.21 -5.34
N VAL A 55 6.27 -6.44 -5.56
CA VAL A 55 5.22 -5.43 -5.39
C VAL A 55 4.06 -6.00 -4.58
N THR A 56 3.21 -5.11 -4.08
CA THR A 56 1.86 -5.46 -3.63
C THR A 56 0.84 -4.82 -4.55
N VAL A 57 -0.04 -5.65 -5.09
CA VAL A 57 -1.18 -5.22 -5.90
C VAL A 57 -2.40 -5.14 -4.99
N LEU A 58 -3.14 -4.05 -5.10
CA LEU A 58 -4.39 -3.80 -4.40
C LEU A 58 -5.50 -3.60 -5.42
N PHE A 59 -6.60 -4.33 -5.25
CA PHE A 59 -7.87 -4.08 -5.91
C PHE A 59 -8.88 -3.62 -4.87
N ALA A 60 -9.62 -2.57 -5.20
CA ALA A 60 -10.76 -2.12 -4.41
C ALA A 60 -11.95 -1.92 -5.34
N ASP A 61 -13.12 -2.40 -4.92
CA ASP A 61 -14.36 -2.34 -5.70
C ASP A 61 -15.54 -1.95 -4.81
N ILE A 62 -16.50 -1.20 -5.37
CA ILE A 62 -17.70 -0.75 -4.67
C ILE A 62 -18.80 -1.80 -4.83
N LYS A 63 -19.27 -2.36 -3.71
CA LYS A 63 -20.34 -3.36 -3.72
C LYS A 63 -21.66 -2.74 -4.16
N SER A 64 -22.45 -3.50 -4.94
CA SER A 64 -23.79 -3.14 -5.42
C SER A 64 -23.84 -1.83 -6.22
N SER A 65 -22.71 -1.43 -6.82
CA SER A 65 -22.67 -0.36 -7.83
C SER A 65 -23.74 -0.60 -8.90
N MET A 66 -23.82 -1.80 -9.48
CA MET A 66 -24.80 -2.12 -10.51
C MET A 66 -26.26 -1.95 -10.07
N GLU A 67 -26.61 -2.22 -8.80
CA GLU A 67 -27.97 -1.99 -8.29
C GLU A 67 -28.24 -0.49 -8.02
N LEU A 68 -27.22 0.24 -7.58
CA LEU A 68 -27.25 1.71 -7.46
C LEU A 68 -27.33 2.40 -8.83
N LEU A 69 -26.79 1.75 -9.87
CA LEU A 69 -26.70 2.23 -11.26
C LEU A 69 -27.92 1.82 -12.11
N ALA A 70 -28.54 0.66 -11.87
CA ALA A 70 -29.60 0.09 -12.72
C ALA A 70 -30.90 0.93 -12.78
N THR A 71 -31.06 1.89 -11.88
CA THR A 71 -32.25 2.77 -11.81
C THR A 71 -31.92 4.25 -12.00
N ARG A 72 -30.67 4.58 -12.36
CA ARG A 72 -30.17 5.96 -12.44
C ARG A 72 -29.54 6.25 -13.79
N ASP A 73 -29.59 7.54 -14.16
CA ASP A 73 -28.83 8.04 -15.29
C ASP A 73 -27.32 7.87 -15.04
N PRO A 74 -26.51 7.46 -16.04
CA PRO A 74 -25.04 7.43 -15.97
C PRO A 74 -24.37 8.69 -15.39
N GLU A 75 -24.98 9.86 -15.50
CA GLU A 75 -24.46 11.09 -14.89
C GLU A 75 -24.67 11.12 -13.36
N GLN A 76 -25.88 10.79 -12.89
CA GLN A 76 -26.22 10.72 -11.46
C GLN A 76 -25.46 9.58 -10.74
N ALA A 77 -25.21 8.51 -11.48
CA ALA A 77 -24.35 7.42 -11.11
C ALA A 77 -22.92 7.89 -10.78
N ARG A 78 -22.34 8.73 -11.64
CA ARG A 78 -20.99 9.27 -11.46
C ARG A 78 -20.89 10.21 -10.28
N GLU A 79 -21.87 11.09 -10.08
CA GLU A 79 -21.90 11.99 -8.93
C GLU A 79 -21.83 11.25 -7.59
N LEU A 80 -22.34 10.01 -7.52
CA LEU A 80 -22.25 9.17 -6.33
C LEU A 80 -20.92 8.43 -6.22
N LEU A 81 -20.38 7.92 -7.34
CA LEU A 81 -19.19 7.07 -7.34
C LEU A 81 -17.89 7.88 -7.27
N ASP A 82 -17.84 9.04 -7.92
CA ASP A 82 -16.62 9.85 -8.02
C ASP A 82 -16.04 10.27 -6.66
N PRO A 83 -16.83 10.69 -5.65
CA PRO A 83 -16.31 10.98 -4.32
C PRO A 83 -15.68 9.76 -3.63
N VAL A 84 -16.29 8.57 -3.82
CA VAL A 84 -15.79 7.32 -3.24
C VAL A 84 -14.50 6.89 -3.94
N LEU A 85 -14.47 6.94 -5.27
CA LEU A 85 -13.27 6.70 -6.07
C LEU A 85 -12.13 7.65 -5.67
N HIS A 86 -12.43 8.95 -5.50
CA HIS A 86 -11.44 9.93 -5.09
C HIS A 86 -10.88 9.64 -3.70
N SER A 87 -11.74 9.29 -2.74
CA SER A 87 -11.32 8.89 -1.40
C SER A 87 -10.42 7.65 -1.42
N MET A 88 -10.74 6.66 -2.27
CA MET A 88 -9.88 5.50 -2.45
C MET A 88 -8.51 5.88 -3.05
N MET A 89 -8.48 6.73 -4.08
CA MET A 89 -7.22 7.21 -4.67
C MET A 89 -6.37 7.99 -3.65
N GLU A 90 -6.99 8.87 -2.86
CA GLU A 90 -6.31 9.62 -1.81
C GLU A 90 -5.65 8.68 -0.78
N ALA A 91 -6.37 7.63 -0.37
CA ALA A 91 -5.82 6.62 0.54
C ALA A 91 -4.62 5.87 -0.05
N VAL A 92 -4.63 5.55 -1.35
CA VAL A 92 -3.47 4.97 -2.04
C VAL A 92 -2.29 5.94 -2.02
N HIS A 93 -2.52 7.17 -2.46
CA HIS A 93 -1.46 8.18 -2.60
C HIS A 93 -0.87 8.60 -1.24
N HIS A 94 -1.69 8.62 -0.19
CA HIS A 94 -1.23 8.91 1.16
C HIS A 94 -0.10 7.97 1.61
N TYR A 95 -0.19 6.68 1.27
CA TYR A 95 0.85 5.70 1.58
C TYR A 95 1.87 5.51 0.45
N GLU A 96 1.99 6.49 -0.45
CA GLU A 96 2.90 6.52 -1.61
C GLU A 96 2.65 5.37 -2.60
N GLY A 97 1.43 4.82 -2.65
CA GLY A 97 1.00 3.90 -3.69
C GLY A 97 0.70 4.63 -5.00
N THR A 98 0.71 3.87 -6.09
CA THR A 98 0.39 4.37 -7.44
C THR A 98 -0.89 3.70 -7.93
N VAL A 99 -1.92 4.50 -8.20
CA VAL A 99 -3.13 4.01 -8.87
C VAL A 99 -2.77 3.79 -10.34
N ASN A 100 -2.87 2.54 -10.79
CA ASN A 100 -2.50 2.16 -12.16
C ASN A 100 -3.69 2.24 -13.10
N GLN A 101 -4.88 1.83 -12.62
CA GLN A 101 -6.09 1.79 -13.42
C GLN A 101 -7.35 2.05 -12.58
N VAL A 102 -8.29 2.78 -13.17
CA VAL A 102 -9.67 2.93 -12.68
C VAL A 102 -10.57 2.03 -13.52
N MET A 103 -11.40 1.22 -12.86
CA MET A 103 -12.19 0.13 -13.46
C MET A 103 -13.70 0.40 -13.39
N GLY A 104 -14.12 1.65 -13.60
CA GLY A 104 -15.53 2.03 -13.48
C GLY A 104 -15.87 2.38 -12.03
N ASP A 105 -16.17 1.39 -11.22
CA ASP A 105 -16.53 1.47 -9.80
C ASP A 105 -15.40 1.05 -8.84
N GLY A 106 -14.31 0.49 -9.39
CA GLY A 106 -13.14 0.10 -8.63
C GLY A 106 -11.85 0.77 -9.08
N ILE A 107 -10.79 0.52 -8.31
CA ILE A 107 -9.42 0.91 -8.62
C ILE A 107 -8.45 -0.27 -8.48
N MET A 108 -7.41 -0.23 -9.31
CA MET A 108 -6.23 -1.08 -9.18
C MET A 108 -5.03 -0.20 -8.83
N ALA A 109 -4.36 -0.51 -7.73
CA ALA A 109 -3.20 0.20 -7.23
C ALA A 109 -2.00 -0.73 -7.00
N LEU A 110 -0.81 -0.14 -7.07
CA LEU A 110 0.46 -0.80 -6.90
C LEU A 110 1.28 -0.12 -5.81
N PHE A 111 1.93 -0.94 -4.99
CA PHE A 111 2.89 -0.52 -3.97
C PHE A 111 4.21 -1.23 -4.23
N GLY A 112 5.33 -0.51 -4.14
CA GLY A 112 6.66 -1.04 -4.47
C GLY A 112 7.06 -0.87 -5.94
N ALA A 113 6.15 -0.39 -6.78
CA ALA A 113 6.43 0.07 -8.14
C ALA A 113 5.48 1.23 -8.52
N PRO A 114 5.95 2.20 -9.32
CA PRO A 114 7.34 2.39 -9.77
C PRO A 114 8.27 2.85 -8.63
N LEU A 115 7.71 3.38 -7.53
CA LEU A 115 8.47 3.73 -6.33
C LEU A 115 8.75 2.48 -5.50
N ALA A 116 10.03 2.13 -5.39
CA ALA A 116 10.48 1.00 -4.58
C ALA A 116 10.37 1.33 -3.09
N HIS A 117 9.60 0.51 -2.37
CA HIS A 117 9.42 0.60 -0.93
C HIS A 117 9.63 -0.77 -0.32
N GLU A 118 10.53 -0.89 0.66
CA GLU A 118 10.74 -2.17 1.34
C GLU A 118 9.49 -2.62 2.12
N ASP A 119 8.68 -1.68 2.58
CA ASP A 119 7.45 -1.86 3.35
C ASP A 119 6.18 -1.80 2.48
N HIS A 120 6.29 -2.12 1.19
CA HIS A 120 5.20 -2.04 0.22
C HIS A 120 3.91 -2.77 0.66
N ALA A 121 4.03 -3.96 1.26
CA ALA A 121 2.87 -4.74 1.74
C ALA A 121 2.19 -4.06 2.94
N VAL A 122 2.97 -3.51 3.87
CA VAL A 122 2.45 -2.77 5.04
C VAL A 122 1.68 -1.53 4.57
N ARG A 123 2.28 -0.76 3.66
CA ARG A 123 1.66 0.43 3.06
C ARG A 123 0.35 0.11 2.36
N ALA A 124 0.32 -0.98 1.60
CA ALA A 124 -0.89 -1.42 0.91
C ALA A 124 -2.00 -1.79 1.91
N CYS A 125 -1.67 -2.52 2.98
CA CYS A 125 -2.63 -2.83 4.04
C CYS A 125 -3.13 -1.58 4.77
N TYR A 126 -2.26 -0.61 5.05
CA TYR A 126 -2.65 0.66 5.66
C TYR A 126 -3.52 1.51 4.74
N ALA A 127 -3.21 1.54 3.43
CA ALA A 127 -4.07 2.16 2.44
C ALA A 127 -5.45 1.50 2.42
N ALA A 128 -5.53 0.17 2.42
CA ALA A 128 -6.79 -0.56 2.46
C ALA A 128 -7.62 -0.24 3.72
N LEU A 129 -6.98 -0.18 4.89
CA LEU A 129 -7.65 0.20 6.14
C LEU A 129 -8.16 1.65 6.09
N ARG A 130 -7.35 2.58 5.56
CA ARG A 130 -7.75 3.97 5.37
C ARG A 130 -8.91 4.10 4.38
N MET A 131 -8.89 3.37 3.27
CA MET A 131 -10.01 3.33 2.31
C MET A 131 -11.31 2.90 3.00
N GLN A 132 -11.28 1.78 3.74
CA GLN A 132 -12.45 1.30 4.46
C GLN A 132 -13.00 2.34 5.44
N GLN A 133 -12.12 3.06 6.13
CA GLN A 133 -12.52 4.11 7.06
C GLN A 133 -13.11 5.33 6.34
N SER A 134 -12.42 5.86 5.35
CA SER A 134 -12.85 7.07 4.63
C SER A 134 -14.15 6.85 3.85
N VAL A 135 -14.35 5.66 3.27
CA VAL A 135 -15.62 5.32 2.60
C VAL A 135 -16.76 5.20 3.63
N ARG A 136 -16.51 4.60 4.79
CA ARG A 136 -17.51 4.55 5.88
C ARG A 136 -17.91 5.95 6.37
N GLU A 137 -16.94 6.84 6.51
CA GLU A 137 -17.18 8.24 6.91
C GLU A 137 -17.98 9.00 5.85
N ALA A 138 -17.62 8.87 4.56
CA ALA A 138 -18.37 9.47 3.46
C ALA A 138 -19.81 8.92 3.35
N ALA A 139 -20.00 7.63 3.68
CA ALA A 139 -21.30 6.99 3.67
C ALA A 139 -22.19 7.36 4.89
N ALA A 140 -21.63 7.89 5.98
CA ALA A 140 -22.38 8.18 7.21
C ALA A 140 -23.51 9.21 7.04
N GLY A 141 -23.50 10.02 5.97
CA GLY A 141 -24.58 10.94 5.61
C GLY A 141 -25.63 10.38 4.64
N HIS A 142 -25.49 9.16 4.14
CA HIS A 142 -26.32 8.59 3.08
C HIS A 142 -27.32 7.55 3.62
N ARG A 143 -28.53 7.49 3.04
CA ARG A 143 -29.59 6.53 3.45
C ARG A 143 -29.23 5.06 3.24
N LYS A 144 -28.23 4.75 2.42
CA LYS A 144 -27.69 3.39 2.21
C LYS A 144 -26.17 3.43 2.40
N PRO A 145 -25.59 2.53 3.21
CA PRO A 145 -24.15 2.47 3.39
C PRO A 145 -23.48 2.02 2.08
N VAL A 146 -22.47 2.77 1.64
CA VAL A 146 -21.57 2.36 0.57
C VAL A 146 -20.50 1.49 1.20
N GLU A 147 -20.38 0.25 0.72
CA GLU A 147 -19.37 -0.70 1.18
C GLU A 147 -18.40 -0.99 0.05
N ILE A 148 -17.11 -1.06 0.37
CA ILE A 148 -16.08 -1.51 -0.57
C ILE A 148 -15.54 -2.88 -0.15
N ARG A 149 -15.11 -3.64 -1.14
CA ARG A 149 -14.32 -4.86 -0.99
C ARG A 149 -12.90 -4.56 -1.39
N ILE A 150 -11.93 -5.11 -0.66
CA ILE A 150 -10.51 -4.89 -0.98
C ILE A 150 -9.78 -6.23 -0.98
N GLY A 151 -8.97 -6.45 -2.01
CA GLY A 151 -8.10 -7.61 -2.16
C GLY A 151 -6.66 -7.21 -2.38
N LEU A 152 -5.74 -7.87 -1.68
CA LEU A 152 -4.31 -7.65 -1.84
C LEU A 152 -3.55 -8.95 -2.10
N ASN A 153 -2.54 -8.86 -2.97
CA ASN A 153 -1.56 -9.92 -3.13
C ASN A 153 -0.17 -9.32 -3.41
N SER A 154 0.85 -9.97 -2.88
CA SER A 154 2.25 -9.59 -3.06
C SER A 154 2.94 -10.62 -3.94
N GLY A 155 3.75 -10.15 -4.89
CA GLY A 155 4.45 -11.02 -5.80
C GLY A 155 5.41 -10.27 -6.70
N ASP A 156 6.14 -11.03 -7.51
CA ASP A 156 7.10 -10.48 -8.44
C ASP A 156 6.37 -10.04 -9.71
N VAL A 157 6.66 -8.82 -10.17
CA VAL A 157 6.17 -8.29 -11.44
C VAL A 157 7.36 -7.82 -12.28
N VAL A 158 7.29 -8.04 -13.59
CA VAL A 158 8.24 -7.42 -14.53
C VAL A 158 7.62 -6.13 -15.03
N VAL A 159 8.37 -5.05 -14.85
CA VAL A 159 7.96 -3.72 -15.27
C VAL A 159 8.36 -3.52 -16.73
N ARG A 160 7.39 -3.22 -17.60
CA ARG A 160 7.66 -2.81 -18.98
C ARG A 160 7.12 -1.39 -19.14
N SER A 161 7.99 -0.46 -19.50
CA SER A 161 7.52 0.85 -19.95
C SER A 161 7.08 0.69 -21.41
N ILE A 162 5.86 1.15 -21.72
CA ILE A 162 5.42 1.36 -23.10
C ILE A 162 4.91 2.81 -23.14
N GLY A 163 5.76 3.72 -23.60
CA GLY A 163 5.39 5.12 -23.85
C GLY A 163 5.81 6.13 -22.77
N SER A 164 5.61 7.41 -23.08
CA SER A 164 5.98 8.58 -22.27
C SER A 164 5.14 8.78 -21.01
N ASP A 165 3.97 8.16 -20.94
CA ASP A 165 2.93 8.50 -19.96
C ASP A 165 3.19 7.85 -18.59
N LEU A 166 2.61 8.36 -17.49
CA LEU A 166 2.68 7.71 -16.16
C LEU A 166 2.05 6.29 -16.13
N ARG A 167 1.45 5.84 -17.23
CA ARG A 167 1.04 4.44 -17.42
C ARG A 167 2.25 3.55 -17.63
N MET A 168 2.36 2.55 -16.77
CA MET A 168 3.30 1.46 -16.95
C MET A 168 2.47 0.21 -17.30
N ASP A 169 2.64 -0.29 -18.52
CA ASP A 169 2.01 -1.52 -18.98
C ASP A 169 2.81 -2.71 -18.46
N TYR A 170 2.55 -3.07 -17.21
CA TYR A 170 3.18 -4.23 -16.60
C TYR A 170 2.65 -5.51 -17.28
N THR A 171 3.43 -6.03 -18.23
CA THR A 171 3.00 -7.11 -19.15
C THR A 171 3.26 -8.52 -18.62
N ALA A 172 3.99 -8.68 -17.50
CA ALA A 172 4.28 -9.98 -16.89
C ALA A 172 3.47 -10.24 -15.60
N VAL A 173 2.21 -9.81 -15.60
CA VAL A 173 1.45 -9.50 -14.38
C VAL A 173 0.27 -10.45 -14.09
N GLY A 174 0.08 -11.48 -14.90
CA GLY A 174 -1.08 -12.37 -14.82
C GLY A 174 -1.35 -12.89 -13.41
N GLU A 175 -0.46 -13.69 -12.83
CA GLU A 175 -0.77 -14.41 -11.60
C GLU A 175 -0.90 -13.50 -10.38
N THR A 176 0.07 -12.62 -10.12
CA THR A 176 0.07 -11.74 -8.93
C THR A 176 -1.17 -10.84 -8.89
N THR A 177 -1.50 -10.23 -10.03
CA THR A 177 -2.67 -9.32 -10.15
C THR A 177 -3.97 -10.08 -10.20
N HIS A 178 -4.04 -11.22 -10.91
CA HIS A 178 -5.24 -12.05 -10.88
C HIS A 178 -5.55 -12.51 -9.46
N LEU A 179 -4.53 -12.91 -8.68
CA LEU A 179 -4.75 -13.33 -7.31
C LEU A 179 -5.23 -12.19 -6.42
N ALA A 180 -4.69 -10.97 -6.56
CA ALA A 180 -5.21 -9.79 -5.84
C ALA A 180 -6.68 -9.50 -6.19
N ALA A 181 -7.04 -9.52 -7.48
CA ALA A 181 -8.41 -9.35 -7.94
C ALA A 181 -9.34 -10.46 -7.41
N ARG A 182 -8.85 -11.69 -7.29
CA ARG A 182 -9.61 -12.80 -6.71
C ARG A 182 -9.83 -12.61 -5.20
N MET A 183 -8.83 -12.14 -4.47
CA MET A 183 -9.01 -11.79 -3.06
C MET A 183 -10.08 -10.71 -2.88
N GLU A 184 -10.14 -9.70 -3.77
CA GLU A 184 -11.19 -8.68 -3.73
C GLU A 184 -12.58 -9.29 -3.97
N GLN A 185 -12.74 -10.08 -5.03
CA GLN A 185 -14.02 -10.70 -5.38
C GLN A 185 -14.55 -11.63 -4.29
N MET A 186 -13.65 -12.25 -3.53
CA MET A 186 -13.97 -13.15 -2.42
C MET A 186 -14.16 -12.42 -1.10
N ALA A 187 -13.74 -11.15 -1.01
CA ALA A 187 -13.91 -10.35 0.18
C ALA A 187 -15.40 -10.11 0.45
N ARG A 188 -15.75 -10.10 1.73
CA ARG A 188 -17.07 -9.66 2.15
C ARG A 188 -17.12 -8.13 2.00
N PRO A 189 -18.30 -7.56 1.74
CA PRO A 189 -18.48 -6.11 1.81
C PRO A 189 -17.93 -5.55 3.13
N GLY A 190 -17.11 -4.51 3.04
CA GLY A 190 -16.46 -3.91 4.20
C GLY A 190 -15.22 -4.65 4.71
N SER A 191 -14.77 -5.72 4.05
CA SER A 191 -13.60 -6.52 4.45
C SER A 191 -12.40 -6.33 3.52
N ILE A 192 -11.22 -6.68 4.04
CA ILE A 192 -9.94 -6.62 3.34
C ILE A 192 -9.34 -8.02 3.35
N LEU A 193 -9.23 -8.67 2.19
CA LEU A 193 -8.59 -9.98 2.08
C LEU A 193 -7.18 -9.89 1.52
N VAL A 194 -6.28 -10.67 2.12
CA VAL A 194 -4.89 -10.77 1.72
C VAL A 194 -4.46 -12.23 1.64
N THR A 195 -3.50 -12.51 0.76
CA THR A 195 -2.86 -13.82 0.70
C THR A 195 -1.87 -14.02 1.84
N ALA A 196 -1.54 -15.28 2.15
CA ALA A 196 -0.48 -15.63 3.10
C ALA A 196 0.85 -14.89 2.81
N ARG A 197 1.21 -14.73 1.53
CA ARG A 197 2.44 -14.04 1.09
C ARG A 197 2.40 -12.55 1.43
N THR A 198 1.27 -11.88 1.25
CA THR A 198 1.11 -10.48 1.66
C THR A 198 1.14 -10.35 3.18
N LEU A 199 0.45 -11.24 3.89
CA LEU A 199 0.44 -11.21 5.36
C LEU A 199 1.86 -11.40 5.92
N ALA A 200 2.64 -12.34 5.40
CA ALA A 200 4.02 -12.57 5.86
C ALA A 200 4.90 -11.31 5.79
N LEU A 201 4.69 -10.47 4.77
CA LEU A 201 5.40 -9.20 4.57
C LEU A 201 4.87 -8.05 5.42
N ALA A 202 3.60 -8.12 5.86
CA ALA A 202 2.95 -7.13 6.71
C ALA A 202 2.81 -7.56 8.19
N GLU A 203 3.21 -8.78 8.51
CA GLU A 203 2.97 -9.37 9.81
C GLU A 203 3.76 -8.64 10.92
N GLY A 204 3.08 -8.42 12.04
CA GLY A 204 3.54 -7.56 13.13
C GLY A 204 3.13 -6.09 12.96
N TYR A 205 2.72 -5.65 11.78
CA TYR A 205 2.19 -4.29 11.52
C TYR A 205 0.67 -4.23 11.40
N VAL A 206 0.03 -5.36 11.14
CA VAL A 206 -1.42 -5.47 11.00
C VAL A 206 -1.94 -6.65 11.82
N GLU A 207 -3.16 -6.50 12.33
CA GLU A 207 -3.93 -7.61 12.87
C GLU A 207 -4.69 -8.27 11.71
N ALA A 208 -4.62 -9.59 11.65
CA ALA A 208 -5.30 -10.38 10.62
C ALA A 208 -5.93 -11.64 11.20
N LYS A 209 -7.10 -12.01 10.69
CA LYS A 209 -7.83 -13.22 11.05
C LYS A 209 -7.75 -14.23 9.92
N SER A 210 -7.49 -15.49 10.24
CA SER A 210 -7.53 -16.55 9.22
C SER A 210 -8.96 -16.72 8.71
N VAL A 211 -9.12 -16.69 7.38
CA VAL A 211 -10.35 -17.07 6.69
C VAL A 211 -10.32 -18.56 6.33
N GLY A 212 -9.13 -19.16 6.34
CA GLY A 212 -8.88 -20.54 5.97
C GLY A 212 -8.53 -20.71 4.49
N PRO A 213 -8.42 -21.97 4.03
CA PRO A 213 -8.07 -22.28 2.65
C PRO A 213 -9.22 -21.90 1.71
N VAL A 214 -8.88 -21.15 0.66
CA VAL A 214 -9.81 -20.70 -0.37
C VAL A 214 -9.43 -21.26 -1.74
N THR A 215 -10.42 -21.78 -2.46
CA THR A 215 -10.21 -22.27 -3.83
C THR A 215 -10.28 -21.12 -4.82
N VAL A 216 -9.17 -20.84 -5.49
CA VAL A 216 -9.10 -19.81 -6.54
C VAL A 216 -9.22 -20.46 -7.91
N ARG A 217 -10.15 -19.99 -8.73
CA ARG A 217 -10.35 -20.51 -10.09
C ARG A 217 -9.06 -20.37 -10.90
N GLY A 218 -8.53 -21.48 -11.38
CA GLY A 218 -7.28 -21.55 -12.14
C GLY A 218 -6.07 -22.01 -11.34
N MET A 219 -6.23 -22.26 -10.04
CA MET A 219 -5.21 -22.87 -9.18
C MET A 219 -5.65 -24.28 -8.77
N ALA A 220 -4.68 -25.20 -8.76
CA ALA A 220 -4.93 -26.61 -8.41
C ALA A 220 -5.05 -26.81 -6.89
N GLU A 221 -4.33 -26.02 -6.10
CA GLU A 221 -4.30 -26.11 -4.65
C GLU A 221 -5.03 -24.92 -4.00
N PRO A 222 -5.81 -25.14 -2.93
CA PRO A 222 -6.35 -24.06 -2.12
C PRO A 222 -5.24 -23.19 -1.53
N LEU A 223 -5.48 -21.88 -1.43
CA LEU A 223 -4.54 -20.94 -0.82
C LEU A 223 -5.11 -20.44 0.50
N ASP A 224 -4.28 -20.26 1.52
CA ASP A 224 -4.72 -19.59 2.75
C ASP A 224 -4.95 -18.09 2.53
N ALA A 225 -6.14 -17.63 2.92
CA ALA A 225 -6.53 -16.23 2.92
C ALA A 225 -6.72 -15.70 4.35
N TYR A 226 -6.47 -14.40 4.50
CA TYR A 226 -6.56 -13.71 5.78
C TYR A 226 -7.31 -12.40 5.62
N GLU A 227 -8.14 -12.07 6.60
CA GLU A 227 -8.84 -10.79 6.68
C GLU A 227 -8.03 -9.83 7.55
N VAL A 228 -7.60 -8.70 6.98
CA VAL A 228 -6.91 -7.64 7.74
C VAL A 228 -7.95 -6.78 8.46
N THR A 229 -7.84 -6.70 9.79
CA THR A 229 -8.85 -6.06 10.64
C THR A 229 -8.42 -4.73 11.23
N ALA A 230 -7.11 -4.56 11.51
CA ALA A 230 -6.59 -3.34 12.13
C ALA A 230 -5.11 -3.12 11.83
N ALA A 231 -4.67 -1.87 11.97
CA ALA A 231 -3.25 -1.54 12.05
C ALA A 231 -2.75 -1.76 13.48
N LEU A 232 -1.61 -2.41 13.63
CA LEU A 232 -0.93 -2.54 14.91
C LEU A 232 0.00 -1.33 15.14
N PRO A 233 0.19 -0.90 16.40
CA PRO A 233 1.09 0.20 16.75
C PRO A 233 2.58 -0.15 16.62
N ALA A 234 2.96 -1.22 15.90
CA ALA A 234 4.35 -1.62 15.78
C ALA A 234 5.17 -0.54 15.04
N ARG A 235 6.05 0.13 15.79
CA ARG A 235 6.75 1.34 15.33
C ARG A 235 7.90 1.06 14.35
N THR A 236 8.46 -0.15 14.33
CA THR A 236 9.57 -0.52 13.43
C THR A 236 9.55 -2.01 13.03
N ARG A 237 10.30 -2.37 11.97
CA ARG A 237 10.44 -3.76 11.48
C ARG A 237 10.97 -4.69 12.56
N VAL A 238 11.86 -4.18 13.40
CA VAL A 238 12.45 -4.96 14.49
C VAL A 238 11.44 -5.22 15.59
N HIS A 239 10.51 -4.29 15.86
CA HIS A 239 9.40 -4.56 16.79
C HIS A 239 8.43 -5.61 16.25
N ALA A 240 8.12 -5.56 14.95
CA ALA A 240 7.32 -6.59 14.30
C ALA A 240 8.00 -7.97 14.38
N GLY A 241 9.30 -8.04 14.08
CA GLY A 241 10.11 -9.26 14.19
C GLY A 241 10.30 -9.76 15.63
N ALA A 242 10.39 -8.87 16.62
CA ALA A 242 10.53 -9.21 18.05
C ALA A 242 9.42 -10.15 18.53
N ARG A 243 8.21 -9.99 18.01
CA ARG A 243 7.06 -10.84 18.37
C ARG A 243 7.21 -12.30 17.96
N ARG A 244 8.01 -12.59 16.92
CA ARG A 244 8.28 -13.97 16.45
C ARG A 244 9.51 -14.61 17.10
N GLY A 245 10.22 -13.86 17.93
CA GLY A 245 11.56 -14.20 18.37
C GLY A 245 12.60 -13.76 17.32
N LEU A 246 13.53 -12.91 17.75
CA LEU A 246 14.61 -12.44 16.90
C LEU A 246 15.78 -13.43 16.95
N THR A 247 16.48 -13.58 15.84
CA THR A 247 17.71 -14.38 15.77
C THR A 247 18.73 -13.87 16.78
N ARG A 248 19.60 -14.76 17.29
CA ARG A 248 20.66 -14.37 18.22
C ARG A 248 21.44 -13.18 17.68
N PHE A 249 21.61 -12.15 18.50
CA PHE A 249 22.46 -11.02 18.16
C PHE A 249 23.93 -11.44 18.24
N VAL A 250 24.67 -11.26 17.14
CA VAL A 250 26.06 -11.68 17.02
C VAL A 250 26.92 -10.50 16.60
N GLY A 251 28.07 -10.34 17.26
CA GLY A 251 29.00 -9.24 16.98
C GLY A 251 28.53 -7.90 17.57
N ARG A 252 29.10 -6.80 17.06
CA ARG A 252 28.75 -5.41 17.41
C ARG A 252 28.91 -5.03 18.89
N ARG A 253 29.83 -5.70 19.60
CA ARG A 253 30.09 -5.42 21.03
C ARG A 253 30.61 -4.00 21.23
N ALA A 254 31.54 -3.56 20.38
CA ALA A 254 32.12 -2.21 20.45
C ALA A 254 31.04 -1.13 20.28
N GLU A 255 30.12 -1.30 19.33
CA GLU A 255 29.03 -0.37 19.10
C GLU A 255 28.02 -0.36 20.25
N LEU A 256 27.69 -1.53 20.82
CA LEU A 256 26.88 -1.61 22.04
C LEU A 256 27.57 -0.94 23.23
N GLU A 257 28.86 -1.15 23.43
CA GLU A 257 29.64 -0.52 24.50
C GLU A 257 29.66 1.01 24.35
N LEU A 258 29.81 1.52 23.12
CA LEU A 258 29.73 2.95 22.84
C LEU A 258 28.34 3.54 23.19
N LEU A 259 27.27 2.82 22.83
CA LEU A 259 25.90 3.22 23.12
C LEU A 259 25.60 3.16 24.63
N SER A 260 25.98 2.09 25.31
CA SER A 260 25.85 1.93 26.75
C SER A 260 26.62 3.02 27.51
N GLY A 261 27.85 3.32 27.08
CA GLY A 261 28.63 4.42 27.66
C GLY A 261 27.96 5.79 27.48
N ALA A 262 27.25 6.02 26.37
CA ALA A 262 26.45 7.23 26.20
C ALA A 262 25.26 7.26 27.18
N VAL A 263 24.56 6.14 27.38
CA VAL A 263 23.49 6.05 28.37
C VAL A 263 23.99 6.34 29.79
N GLU A 264 25.15 5.81 30.16
CA GLU A 264 25.74 6.06 31.47
C GLU A 264 26.08 7.54 31.67
N ARG A 265 26.69 8.21 30.69
CA ARG A 265 26.97 9.65 30.75
C ARG A 265 25.69 10.47 30.85
N ALA A 266 24.65 10.10 30.10
CA ALA A 266 23.33 10.72 30.22
C ALA A 266 22.74 10.56 31.63
N GLY A 267 22.89 9.38 32.24
CA GLY A 267 22.47 9.11 33.62
C GLY A 267 23.22 9.94 34.67
N ARG A 268 24.42 10.44 34.37
CA ARG A 268 25.20 11.35 35.23
C ARG A 268 24.87 12.84 34.99
N GLY A 269 23.85 13.14 34.19
CA GLY A 269 23.40 14.51 33.90
C GLY A 269 24.02 15.13 32.64
N ALA A 270 24.90 14.43 31.92
CA ALA A 270 25.47 14.90 30.66
C ALA A 270 24.66 14.36 29.47
N GLY A 271 23.63 15.10 29.04
CA GLY A 271 22.79 14.72 27.90
C GLY A 271 23.61 14.30 26.67
N GLN A 272 23.21 13.22 26.01
CA GLN A 272 23.94 12.65 24.87
C GLN A 272 23.04 12.57 23.63
N ILE A 273 23.63 12.77 22.46
CA ILE A 273 23.01 12.51 21.16
C ILE A 273 23.91 11.52 20.43
N VAL A 274 23.33 10.42 19.93
CA VAL A 274 24.04 9.42 19.14
C VAL A 274 23.34 9.25 17.79
N ALA A 275 24.11 9.33 16.71
CA ALA A 275 23.63 9.08 15.36
C ALA A 275 24.17 7.74 14.84
N LEU A 276 23.27 6.87 14.38
CA LEU A 276 23.62 5.58 13.77
C LEU A 276 23.45 5.66 12.26
N VAL A 277 24.57 5.70 11.53
CA VAL A 277 24.61 5.86 10.07
C VAL A 277 25.14 4.58 9.44
N GLY A 278 24.53 4.17 8.33
CA GLY A 278 24.95 3.01 7.55
C GLY A 278 23.90 2.60 6.53
N GLU A 279 24.27 1.72 5.61
CA GLU A 279 23.40 1.20 4.57
C GLU A 279 22.19 0.44 5.12
N ALA A 280 21.13 0.33 4.31
CA ALA A 280 19.95 -0.48 4.62
C ALA A 280 20.37 -1.94 4.87
N GLY A 281 19.69 -2.62 5.78
CA GLY A 281 19.98 -4.04 6.10
C GLY A 281 21.15 -4.31 7.06
N LEU A 282 22.01 -3.34 7.38
CA LEU A 282 23.18 -3.55 8.29
C LEU A 282 22.84 -3.80 9.78
N GLY A 283 21.56 -3.94 10.14
CA GLY A 283 21.14 -4.23 11.51
C GLY A 283 21.10 -3.01 12.45
N LYS A 284 21.08 -1.77 11.92
CA LYS A 284 20.99 -0.54 12.75
C LYS A 284 19.80 -0.56 13.72
N SER A 285 18.61 -0.89 13.21
CA SER A 285 17.40 -0.99 14.04
C SER A 285 17.49 -2.13 15.05
N ARG A 286 18.23 -3.21 14.74
CA ARG A 286 18.46 -4.34 15.64
C ARG A 286 19.38 -3.93 16.79
N LEU A 287 20.45 -3.19 16.50
CA LEU A 287 21.37 -2.64 17.50
C LEU A 287 20.64 -1.71 18.49
N VAL A 288 19.79 -0.80 17.98
CA VAL A 288 18.96 0.06 18.84
C VAL A 288 18.02 -0.77 19.71
N TRP A 289 17.38 -1.79 19.14
CA TRP A 289 16.48 -2.67 19.89
C TRP A 289 17.19 -3.44 21.01
N GLU A 290 18.41 -3.92 20.79
CA GLU A 290 19.19 -4.60 21.83
C GLU A 290 19.45 -3.67 23.01
N LEU A 291 19.92 -2.45 22.73
CA LEU A 291 20.12 -1.43 23.74
C LEU A 291 18.82 -1.11 24.48
N THR A 292 17.75 -0.76 23.77
CA THR A 292 16.50 -0.34 24.40
C THR A 292 15.80 -1.46 25.16
N SER A 293 15.98 -2.72 24.74
CA SER A 293 15.47 -3.90 25.48
C SER A 293 16.17 -4.05 26.83
N VAL A 294 17.49 -3.88 26.89
CA VAL A 294 18.24 -3.88 28.15
C VAL A 294 17.77 -2.74 29.06
N LEU A 295 17.67 -1.51 28.53
CA LEU A 295 17.23 -0.35 29.31
C LEU A 295 15.81 -0.53 29.88
N ARG A 296 14.89 -1.10 29.11
CA ARG A 296 13.54 -1.43 29.58
C ARG A 296 13.57 -2.46 30.70
N HIS A 297 14.41 -3.49 30.58
CA HIS A 297 14.58 -4.51 31.62
C HIS A 297 15.20 -3.93 32.91
N GLU A 298 16.05 -2.91 32.79
CA GLU A 298 16.57 -2.13 33.93
C GLU A 298 15.53 -1.16 34.54
N GLY A 299 14.31 -1.08 34.01
CA GLY A 299 13.26 -0.18 34.48
C GLY A 299 13.44 1.28 34.06
N ARG A 300 14.33 1.57 33.09
CA ARG A 300 14.49 2.92 32.55
C ARG A 300 13.35 3.25 31.60
N LEU A 301 12.87 4.49 31.65
CA LEU A 301 11.90 5.00 30.68
C LEU A 301 12.54 5.09 29.30
N VAL A 302 12.04 4.31 28.36
CA VAL A 302 12.42 4.39 26.94
C VAL A 302 11.24 4.92 26.14
N LEU A 303 11.42 6.09 25.55
CA LEU A 303 10.48 6.69 24.61
C LEU A 303 11.02 6.49 23.20
N GLU A 304 10.22 5.87 22.33
CA GLU A 304 10.61 5.59 20.94
C GLU A 304 9.68 6.30 19.97
N GLY A 305 10.27 7.07 19.06
CA GLY A 305 9.59 7.76 17.98
C GLY A 305 10.03 7.25 16.62
N GLY A 306 9.11 7.19 15.67
CA GLY A 306 9.39 6.82 14.28
C GLY A 306 9.00 7.94 13.32
N SER A 307 9.87 8.20 12.35
CA SER A 307 9.53 9.03 11.18
C SER A 307 9.24 8.10 10.01
N VAL A 308 7.99 8.08 9.55
CA VAL A 308 7.58 7.32 8.37
C VAL A 308 7.44 8.26 7.17
N SER A 309 7.81 7.81 5.97
CA SER A 309 7.85 8.69 4.80
C SER A 309 6.47 9.24 4.40
N TYR A 310 5.39 8.54 4.76
CA TYR A 310 4.01 8.93 4.51
C TYR A 310 3.42 9.89 5.56
N ALA A 311 4.15 10.19 6.64
CA ALA A 311 3.71 11.13 7.69
C ALA A 311 4.47 12.47 7.67
N ARG A 312 5.09 12.82 6.53
CA ARG A 312 5.90 14.05 6.37
C ARG A 312 5.13 15.35 6.65
N THR A 313 3.81 15.35 6.42
CA THR A 313 2.96 16.53 6.54
C THR A 313 2.27 16.63 7.90
N THR A 314 2.46 15.65 8.79
CA THR A 314 1.85 15.64 10.11
C THR A 314 2.90 16.09 11.13
N PRO A 315 2.73 17.25 11.78
CA PRO A 315 3.67 17.73 12.79
C PRO A 315 3.76 16.75 13.97
N TYR A 316 4.96 16.64 14.56
CA TYR A 316 5.20 15.86 15.78
C TYR A 316 4.87 14.36 15.72
N VAL A 317 4.66 13.76 14.54
CA VAL A 317 4.40 12.31 14.39
C VAL A 317 5.33 11.43 15.23
N PRO A 318 6.65 11.68 15.29
CA PRO A 318 7.54 10.84 16.09
C PRO A 318 7.30 10.94 17.60
N VAL A 319 6.56 11.94 18.08
CA VAL A 319 6.33 12.22 19.51
C VAL A 319 4.91 11.87 19.96
N ILE A 320 3.92 11.98 19.07
CA ILE A 320 2.49 11.81 19.39
C ILE A 320 1.92 10.43 19.04
N ALA A 321 2.62 9.66 18.21
CA ALA A 321 2.22 8.29 17.84
C ALA A 321 2.46 7.31 18.99
#